data_AF-A0A8T6X532-F1
#
_entry.id   AF-A0A8T6X532-F1
#
_cell.length_a   1.000
_cell.length_b   1.000
_cell.length_c   1.000
_cell.angle_alpha   90.00
_cell.angle_beta   90.00
_cell.angle_gamma   90.00
#
_symmetry.space_group_name_H-M   'P 1'
#
loop_
_entity.id
_entity.type
_entity.pdbx_description
1 polymer ?
#
loop_
_entity_poly.entity_id
_entity_poly.type
_entity_poly.pdbx_seq_one_letter_code
_entity_poly.pdbx_strand_id
1 'polypeptide(L)'
;MNLHILMESLVDMGVTRLMVEGGGETLWSFLSEGLVDEYNVYVGPMVIGGGSSPTPADGLGAASIDQVVRLELVSCERLGDGLWVRYRAVDPC
;
A
#
# COMPACT_ATOMS: atom_id res chain seq x y z
N MET A 1 -7.46 -1.60 15.79
CA MET A 1 -6.92 -2.96 15.58
C MET A 1 -5.42 -2.85 15.64
N ASN A 2 -4.72 -3.76 16.31
CA ASN A 2 -3.25 -3.75 16.31
C ASN A 2 -2.78 -4.69 15.20
N LEU A 3 -2.17 -4.13 14.15
CA LEU A 3 -1.77 -4.94 12.99
C LEU A 3 -0.63 -5.89 13.33
N HIS A 4 0.30 -5.52 14.21
CA HIS A 4 1.37 -6.42 14.64
C HIS A 4 0.84 -7.71 15.28
N ILE A 5 -0.16 -7.62 16.16
CA ILE A 5 -0.80 -8.82 16.76
C ILE A 5 -1.49 -9.68 15.69
N LEU A 6 -2.12 -9.04 14.71
CA LEU A 6 -2.72 -9.74 13.57
C LEU A 6 -1.64 -10.48 12.77
N MET A 7 -0.51 -9.83 12.48
CA MET A 7 0.60 -10.44 11.73
C MET A 7 1.18 -11.64 12.47
N GLU A 8 1.37 -11.56 13.79
CA GLU A 8 1.79 -12.70 14.62
C GLU A 8 0.82 -13.87 14.53
N SER A 9 -0.48 -13.59 14.65
CA SER A 9 -1.54 -14.61 14.56
C SER A 9 -1.55 -15.29 13.17
N LEU A 10 -1.33 -14.53 12.10
CA LEU A 10 -1.26 -15.07 10.74
C LEU A 10 -0.05 -15.99 10.56
N VAL A 11 1.09 -15.64 11.15
CA VAL A 11 2.28 -16.50 11.16
C VAL A 11 2.00 -17.82 11.89
N ASP A 12 1.32 -17.77 13.05
CA ASP A 12 0.92 -18.97 13.80
C ASP A 12 -0.03 -19.87 12.99
N MET A 13 -0.80 -19.29 12.07
CA MET A 13 -1.65 -20.01 11.12
C MET A 13 -0.89 -20.55 9.89
N GLY A 14 0.42 -20.33 9.81
CA GLY A 14 1.26 -20.75 8.68
C GLY A 14 1.19 -19.83 7.46
N VAL A 15 0.64 -18.62 7.60
CA VAL A 15 0.59 -17.64 6.51
C VAL A 15 1.95 -16.94 6.41
N THR A 16 2.63 -17.15 5.28
CA THR A 16 3.96 -16.56 5.02
C THR A 16 3.93 -15.45 3.96
N ARG A 17 2.81 -15.25 3.28
CA ARG A 17 2.58 -14.19 2.30
C ARG A 17 1.14 -13.73 2.38
N LEU A 18 0.94 -12.42 2.49
CA LEU A 18 -0.37 -11.79 2.58
C LEU A 18 -0.54 -10.78 1.44
N MET A 19 -1.70 -10.81 0.79
CA MET A 19 -2.12 -9.77 -0.16
C MET A 19 -3.20 -8.93 0.50
N VAL A 20 -2.96 -7.62 0.60
CA VAL A 20 -3.90 -6.65 1.18
C VAL A 20 -4.37 -5.72 0.06
N GLU A 21 -5.67 -5.71 -0.22
CA GLU A 21 -6.22 -5.02 -1.40
C GLU A 21 -6.97 -3.72 -1.08
N GLY A 22 -7.29 -3.43 0.18
CA GLY A 22 -8.10 -2.26 0.51
C GLY A 22 -8.92 -2.39 1.79
N GLY A 23 -9.66 -1.35 2.18
CA GLY A 23 -9.79 -0.04 1.50
C GLY A 23 -8.62 0.91 1.74
N GLY A 24 -8.74 2.18 1.32
CA GLY A 24 -7.66 3.18 1.43
C GLY A 24 -7.13 3.34 2.86
N GLU A 25 -7.99 3.33 3.89
CA GLU A 25 -7.56 3.41 5.29
C GLU A 25 -6.80 2.16 5.75
N THR A 26 -7.20 0.97 5.27
CA THR A 26 -6.49 -0.28 5.55
C THR A 26 -5.11 -0.25 4.91
N LEU A 27 -5.01 0.14 3.65
CA LEU A 27 -3.72 0.26 2.95
C LEU A 27 -2.81 1.26 3.65
N TRP A 28 -3.32 2.42 4.06
CA TRP A 28 -2.55 3.39 4.84
C TRP A 28 -2.07 2.83 6.17
N SER A 29 -2.90 2.08 6.90
CA SER A 29 -2.49 1.49 8.19
C SER A 29 -1.32 0.53 8.01
N PHE A 30 -1.36 -0.35 7.01
CA PHE A 30 -0.23 -1.26 6.70
C PHE A 30 1.02 -0.50 6.24
N LEU A 31 0.87 0.49 5.34
CA LEU A 31 1.97 1.30 4.84
C LEU A 31 2.65 2.10 5.96
N SER A 32 1.87 2.76 6.80
CA SER A 32 2.37 3.63 7.87
C SER A 32 2.96 2.87 9.07
N GLU A 33 2.54 1.63 9.31
CA GLU A 33 3.13 0.73 10.32
C GLU A 33 4.37 -0.03 9.79
N GLY A 34 4.79 0.20 8.54
CA GLY A 34 5.97 -0.46 7.96
C GLY A 34 5.79 -1.96 7.72
N LEU A 35 4.55 -2.40 7.47
CA LEU A 35 4.17 -3.81 7.30
C LEU A 35 4.05 -4.24 5.83
N VAL A 36 4.56 -3.42 4.90
CA VAL A 36 4.44 -3.64 3.45
C VAL A 36 5.83 -3.86 2.86
N ASP A 37 6.04 -5.01 2.21
CA ASP A 37 7.26 -5.27 1.45
C ASP A 37 7.15 -4.78 -0.02
N GLU A 38 6.00 -5.07 -0.64
CA GLU A 38 5.70 -4.75 -2.05
C GLU A 38 4.38 -3.96 -2.16
N TYR A 39 4.38 -2.89 -2.95
CA TYR A 39 3.19 -2.12 -3.28
C TYR A 39 2.92 -2.17 -4.79
N ASN A 40 1.76 -2.72 -5.15
CA ASN A 40 1.36 -2.96 -6.53
C ASN A 40 0.17 -2.07 -6.88
N VAL A 41 0.31 -1.24 -7.93
CA VAL A 41 -0.73 -0.29 -8.37
C VAL A 41 -1.09 -0.57 -9.82
N TYR A 42 -2.38 -0.65 -10.09
CA TYR A 42 -2.90 -0.61 -11.46
C TYR A 42 -3.43 0.80 -11.76
N VAL A 43 -2.90 1.42 -12.81
CA VAL A 43 -3.34 2.73 -13.31
C VAL A 43 -4.09 2.52 -14.62
N GLY A 44 -5.43 2.64 -14.55
CA GLY A 44 -6.29 2.56 -15.73
C GLY A 44 -6.37 3.89 -16.50
N PRO A 45 -6.76 3.86 -17.79
CA PRO A 45 -6.85 5.05 -18.64
C PRO A 45 -8.17 5.83 -18.39
N MET A 46 -8.45 6.17 -17.14
CA MET A 46 -9.70 6.83 -16.73
C MET A 46 -9.46 7.86 -15.63
N VAL A 47 -10.31 8.89 -15.58
CA VAL A 47 -10.30 9.93 -14.55
C VAL A 47 -11.70 10.07 -13.99
N ILE A 48 -11.84 9.88 -12.67
CA ILE A 48 -13.13 10.00 -11.96
C ILE A 48 -13.30 11.42 -11.40
N GLY A 49 -12.24 11.98 -10.79
CA GLY A 49 -12.30 13.27 -10.07
C GLY A 49 -13.02 13.17 -8.72
N GLY A 50 -13.19 14.31 -8.04
CA GLY A 50 -13.92 14.45 -6.77
C GLY A 50 -13.01 14.59 -5.54
N GLY A 51 -13.23 15.65 -4.75
CA GLY A 51 -12.40 15.95 -3.58
C GLY A 51 -12.63 15.03 -2.37
N SER A 52 -13.68 14.21 -2.41
CA SER A 52 -13.99 13.19 -1.40
C SER A 52 -13.99 11.77 -1.97
N SER A 53 -13.48 11.60 -3.19
CA SER A 53 -13.37 10.28 -3.81
C SER A 53 -12.29 9.47 -3.10
N PRO A 54 -12.49 8.15 -2.88
CA PRO A 54 -11.46 7.29 -2.27
C PRO A 54 -10.15 7.35 -3.05
N THR A 55 -9.03 7.32 -2.33
CA THR A 55 -7.70 7.31 -2.92
C THR A 55 -6.99 5.98 -2.67
N PRO A 56 -5.85 5.71 -3.33
CA PRO A 56 -5.10 4.47 -3.12
C PRO A 56 -4.57 4.27 -1.69
N ALA A 57 -4.49 5.33 -0.88
CA ALA A 57 -4.16 5.28 0.55
C ALA A 57 -4.81 6.48 1.25
N ASP A 58 -5.90 6.21 1.98
CA ASP A 58 -6.68 7.20 2.71
C ASP A 58 -6.23 7.29 4.18
N GLY A 59 -7.06 7.82 5.08
CA GLY A 59 -6.74 7.95 6.50
C GLY A 59 -6.06 9.27 6.84
N LEU A 60 -5.30 9.29 7.94
CA LEU A 60 -4.71 10.52 8.48
C LEU A 60 -3.59 11.09 7.60
N GLY A 61 -2.93 10.24 6.82
CA GLY A 61 -1.73 10.61 6.07
C GLY A 61 -0.53 10.89 6.98
N ALA A 62 0.62 11.15 6.36
CA ALA A 62 1.84 11.49 7.08
C ALA A 62 1.74 12.91 7.67
N ALA A 63 1.98 13.07 8.98
CA ALA A 63 1.95 14.39 9.62
C ALA A 63 3.24 15.19 9.38
N SER A 64 4.32 14.53 9.00
CA SER A 64 5.60 15.14 8.66
C SER A 64 6.30 14.40 7.51
N ILE A 65 7.35 14.99 6.95
CA ILE A 65 8.14 14.39 5.87
C ILE A 65 8.82 13.08 6.29
N ASP A 66 9.16 12.95 7.58
CA ASP A 66 9.82 11.78 8.16
C ASP A 66 8.86 10.59 8.29
N GLN A 67 7.55 10.85 8.29
CA GLN A 67 6.50 9.82 8.31
C GLN A 67 6.03 9.43 6.90
N VAL A 68 6.59 10.03 5.85
CA VAL A 68 6.21 9.69 4.47
C VAL A 68 6.82 8.34 4.11
N VAL A 69 5.95 7.40 3.74
CA VAL A 69 6.34 6.09 3.23
C VAL A 69 7.08 6.27 1.90
N ARG A 70 8.32 5.78 1.84
CA ARG A 70 9.17 5.83 0.66
C ARG A 70 9.06 4.53 -0.11
N LEU A 71 8.94 4.66 -1.43
CA LEU A 71 8.77 3.55 -2.35
C LEU A 71 9.83 3.64 -3.45
N GLU A 72 10.48 2.51 -3.72
CA GLU A 72 11.40 2.35 -4.85
C GLU A 72 10.63 1.74 -6.02
N LEU A 73 10.69 2.37 -7.20
CA LEU A 73 10.09 1.81 -8.41
C LEU A 73 10.86 0.56 -8.85
N VAL A 74 10.20 -0.59 -8.88
CA VAL A 74 10.77 -1.85 -9.34
C VAL A 74 10.51 -2.08 -10.82
N SER A 75 9.27 -1.83 -11.28
CA SER A 75 8.89 -1.99 -12.69
C SER A 75 7.62 -1.20 -13.02
N CYS A 76 7.46 -0.85 -14.28
CA CYS A 76 6.25 -0.27 -14.83
C CYS A 76 6.01 -0.89 -16.21
N GLU A 77 4.98 -1.70 -16.30
CA GLU A 77 4.67 -2.47 -17.50
C GLU A 77 3.24 -2.20 -17.95
N ARG A 78 2.99 -2.27 -19.26
CA ARG A 78 1.62 -2.20 -19.76
C ARG A 78 0.90 -3.50 -19.44
N LEU A 79 -0.27 -3.40 -18.81
CA LEU A 79 -1.17 -4.51 -18.55
C LEU A 79 -2.56 -4.15 -19.08
N GLY A 80 -3.00 -4.82 -20.15
CA GLY A 80 -4.22 -4.44 -20.86
C GLY A 80 -4.15 -3.00 -21.40
N ASP A 81 -5.11 -2.16 -21.00
CA ASP A 81 -5.20 -0.75 -21.40
C ASP A 81 -4.55 0.21 -20.40
N GLY A 82 -4.01 -0.31 -19.29
CA GLY A 82 -3.39 0.45 -18.23
C GLY A 82 -1.92 0.10 -17.99
N LEU A 83 -1.42 0.60 -16.86
CA LEU A 83 -0.07 0.31 -16.37
C LEU A 83 -0.17 -0.49 -15.07
N TRP A 84 0.62 -1.56 -14.97
CA TRP A 84 0.92 -2.20 -13.71
C TRP A 84 2.27 -1.68 -13.22
N VAL A 85 2.22 -1.01 -12.07
CA VAL A 85 3.40 -0.40 -11.45
C VAL A 85 3.69 -1.14 -10.17
N ARG A 86 4.93 -1.61 -10.03
CA ARG A 86 5.41 -2.34 -8.86
C ARG A 86 6.43 -1.51 -8.13
N TYR A 87 6.26 -1.40 -6.83
CA TYR A 87 7.17 -0.73 -5.92
C TYR A 87 7.63 -1.68 -4.82
N ARG A 88 8.83 -1.42 -4.30
CA ARG A 88 9.31 -1.98 -3.03
C ARG A 88 9.25 -0.89 -1.96
N ALA A 89 8.83 -1.23 -0.75
CA ALA A 89 8.94 -0.31 0.36
C ALA A 89 10.41 -0.12 0.75
N VAL A 90 10.79 1.12 1.04
CA VAL A 90 12.13 1.45 1.54
C VAL A 90 12.02 1.60 3.05
N ASP A 91 12.82 0.82 3.79
CA ASP A 91 12.90 0.95 5.23
C ASP A 91 13.24 2.41 5.60
N PRO A 92 12.55 3.01 6.59
CA PRO A 92 12.92 4.33 7.06
C PRO A 92 14.37 4.29 7.59
N CYS A 93 15.20 5.22 7.12
CA CYS A 93 16.56 5.43 7.62
C CYS A 93 16.60 5.76 9.12
#